data_AF-A0A2E4Z1I0-F1
#
_entry.id   AF-A0A2E4Z1I0-F1
#
_cell.length_a   1.000
_cell.length_b   1.000
_cell.length_c   1.000
_cell.angle_alpha   90.00
_cell.angle_beta   90.00
_cell.angle_gamma   90.00
#
_symmetry.space_group_name_H-M   'P 1'
#
loop_
_entity.id
_entity.type
_entity.pdbx_description
1 polymer ?
#
loop_
_entity_poly.entity_id
_entity_poly.type
_entity_poly.pdbx_seq_one_letter_code
_entity_poly.pdbx_strand_id
1 'polypeptide(L)'
;MRTELQADSKRSRHSVATIYTVWLLWLFGFTESKIGQALNLRKGQVSGIINQSDYRNRADMTHDQRQKEFDDLLSKRFDQNGYPIDGGLFRTLPEKILPLNGRGRR
;
A
#
# COMPACT_ATOMS: atom_id res chain seq x y z
N MET A 1 -13.21 -8.63 13.73
CA MET A 1 -13.23 -9.35 12.44
C MET A 1 -13.98 -8.50 11.43
N ARG A 2 -13.27 -7.85 10.48
CA ARG A 2 -13.81 -7.37 9.21
C ARG A 2 -12.66 -7.12 8.24
N THR A 3 -12.11 -8.19 7.69
CA THR A 3 -11.11 -8.15 6.62
C THR A 3 -11.80 -8.46 5.31
N GLU A 4 -12.65 -7.53 4.87
CA GLU A 4 -13.00 -7.43 3.46
C GLU A 4 -12.23 -6.23 2.92
N LEU A 5 -11.60 -6.37 1.75
CA LEU A 5 -11.17 -5.25 0.91
C LEU A 5 -12.41 -4.48 0.39
N GLN A 6 -13.37 -4.17 1.27
CA GLN A 6 -14.50 -3.31 1.00
C GLN A 6 -14.02 -1.90 1.26
N ALA A 7 -13.63 -1.24 0.17
CA ALA A 7 -13.60 0.21 0.13
C ALA A 7 -14.98 0.71 0.58
N ASP A 8 -15.05 1.27 1.78
CA ASP A 8 -16.29 1.78 2.35
C ASP A 8 -16.89 2.82 1.38
N SER A 9 -18.14 2.57 1.01
CA SER A 9 -18.66 2.83 -0.33
C SER A 9 -19.20 4.24 -0.51
N LYS A 10 -18.33 5.26 -0.41
CA LYS A 10 -18.67 6.61 -0.88
C LYS A 10 -17.55 7.21 -1.73
N ARG A 11 -17.48 6.76 -3.00
CA ARG A 11 -16.80 7.41 -4.16
C ARG A 11 -15.30 7.17 -4.37
N SER A 12 -14.75 5.98 -4.12
CA SER A 12 -13.46 5.68 -4.75
C SER A 12 -13.67 5.43 -6.26
N ARG A 13 -13.20 6.36 -7.11
CA ARG A 13 -13.13 6.17 -8.57
C ARG A 13 -12.02 5.18 -8.98
N HIS A 14 -11.22 4.71 -8.03
CA HIS A 14 -10.08 3.84 -8.28
C HIS A 14 -10.48 2.36 -8.17
N SER A 15 -9.93 1.52 -9.05
CA SER A 15 -10.11 0.07 -8.96
C SER A 15 -9.51 -0.47 -7.67
N VAL A 16 -10.01 -1.63 -7.22
CA VAL A 16 -9.47 -2.35 -6.06
C VAL A 16 -7.97 -2.61 -6.23
N ALA A 17 -7.54 -2.98 -7.44
CA ALA A 17 -6.14 -3.14 -7.80
C ALA A 17 -5.28 -1.90 -7.52
N THR A 18 -5.77 -0.72 -7.91
CA THR A 18 -5.07 0.54 -7.67
C THR A 18 -4.98 0.87 -6.19
N ILE A 19 -6.08 0.71 -5.45
CA ILE A 19 -6.12 0.96 -4.00
C ILE A 19 -5.13 0.04 -3.27
N TYR A 20 -5.19 -1.25 -3.57
CA TYR A 20 -4.30 -2.27 -3.04
C TYR A 20 -2.82 -1.93 -3.28
N THR A 21 -2.49 -1.56 -4.52
CA THR A 21 -1.12 -1.25 -4.91
C THR A 21 -0.60 0.02 -4.22
N VAL A 22 -1.45 1.03 -4.03
CA VAL A 22 -1.11 2.24 -3.25
C VAL A 22 -0.78 1.87 -1.81
N TRP A 23 -1.60 1.06 -1.15
CA TRP A 23 -1.38 0.64 0.24
C TRP A 23 -0.09 -0.16 0.40
N LEU A 24 0.17 -1.10 -0.52
CA LEU A 24 1.43 -1.86 -0.55
C LEU A 24 2.65 -0.96 -0.66
N LEU A 25 2.68 -0.08 -1.66
CA LEU A 25 3.82 0.82 -1.87
C LEU A 25 4.01 1.80 -0.69
N TRP A 26 2.91 2.21 -0.06
CA TRP A 26 2.93 3.06 1.12
C TRP A 26 3.54 2.34 2.33
N LEU A 27 3.12 1.12 2.64
CA LEU A 27 3.73 0.34 3.73
C LEU A 27 5.19 0.00 3.44
N PHE A 28 5.51 -0.33 2.19
CA PHE A 28 6.88 -0.59 1.75
C PHE A 28 7.83 0.60 2.00
N GLY A 29 7.33 1.83 1.96
CA GLY A 29 8.07 3.04 2.29
C GLY A 29 8.20 4.07 1.17
N PHE A 30 7.47 3.92 0.06
CA PHE A 30 7.45 4.94 -1.00
C PHE A 30 6.74 6.21 -0.52
N THR A 31 7.19 7.37 -0.99
CA THR A 31 6.47 8.64 -0.76
C THR A 31 5.26 8.74 -1.68
N GLU A 32 4.23 9.51 -1.31
CA GLU A 32 3.04 9.73 -2.15
C GLU A 32 3.40 10.14 -3.58
N SER A 33 4.43 10.98 -3.74
CA SER A 33 4.90 11.44 -5.05
C SER A 33 5.48 10.31 -5.91
N LYS A 34 6.29 9.42 -5.32
CA LYS A 34 6.84 8.27 -6.05
C LYS A 34 5.76 7.25 -6.40
N ILE A 35 4.79 7.04 -5.50
CA ILE A 35 3.61 6.19 -5.77
C ILE A 35 2.81 6.77 -6.94
N GLY A 36 2.57 8.09 -6.92
CA GLY A 36 1.88 8.79 -8.00
C GLY A 36 2.58 8.61 -9.35
N GLN A 37 3.91 8.73 -9.38
CA GLN A 37 4.69 8.47 -10.59
C GLN A 37 4.58 7.02 -11.06
N ALA A 38 4.68 6.04 -10.16
CA ALA A 38 4.62 4.62 -10.49
C ALA A 38 3.25 4.18 -11.03
N LEU A 39 2.16 4.78 -10.54
CA LEU A 39 0.78 4.40 -10.87
C LEU A 39 0.08 5.39 -11.80
N ASN A 40 0.80 6.39 -12.32
CA ASN A 40 0.25 7.50 -13.11
C ASN A 40 -0.95 8.19 -12.42
N LEU A 41 -0.83 8.44 -11.11
CA LEU A 41 -1.81 9.12 -10.27
C LEU A 41 -1.29 10.48 -9.84
N ARG A 42 -2.21 11.44 -9.68
CA ARG A 42 -1.88 12.71 -9.03
C ARG A 42 -1.61 12.47 -7.54
N LYS A 43 -0.66 13.20 -6.96
CA LYS A 43 -0.33 13.13 -5.53
C LYS A 43 -1.58 13.24 -4.64
N GLY A 44 -2.52 14.13 -4.96
CA GLY A 44 -3.77 14.28 -4.21
C GLY A 44 -4.68 13.05 -4.23
N GLN A 45 -4.68 12.27 -5.33
CA GLN A 45 -5.42 11.00 -5.41
C GLN A 45 -4.79 9.95 -4.50
N VAL A 46 -3.46 9.85 -4.52
CA VAL A 46 -2.70 8.95 -3.64
C VAL A 46 -2.95 9.29 -2.17
N SER A 47 -2.88 10.58 -1.81
CA SER A 47 -3.16 11.05 -0.45
C SER A 47 -4.59 10.73 -0.02
N GLY A 48 -5.57 10.91 -0.91
CA GLY A 48 -6.96 10.53 -0.67
C GLY A 48 -7.13 9.03 -0.36
N ILE A 49 -6.48 8.16 -1.13
CA ILE A 49 -6.49 6.70 -0.91
C ILE A 49 -5.84 6.33 0.42
N ILE A 50 -4.71 6.95 0.77
CA ILE A 50 -3.99 6.68 2.02
C ILE A 50 -4.81 7.17 3.23
N ASN A 51 -5.40 8.36 3.17
CA ASN A 51 -6.17 8.93 4.27
C ASN A 51 -7.43 8.12 4.62
N GLN A 52 -7.93 7.32 3.68
CA GLN A 52 -9.05 6.40 3.87
C GLN A 52 -8.62 5.00 4.34
N SER A 53 -7.31 4.76 4.51
CA SER A 53 -6.76 3.49 4.95
C SER A 53 -6.39 3.49 6.43
N ASP A 54 -6.30 2.30 7.01
CA ASP A 54 -5.76 2.09 8.36
C ASP A 54 -4.27 2.45 8.45
N TYR A 55 -3.60 2.58 7.31
CA TYR A 55 -2.16 2.82 7.20
C TYR A 55 -1.79 4.31 7.08
N ARG A 56 -2.76 5.24 7.18
CA ARG A 56 -2.51 6.69 7.06
C ARG A 56 -1.38 7.19 7.96
N ASN A 57 -1.29 6.66 9.17
CA ASN A 57 -0.33 7.06 10.19
C ASN A 57 0.90 6.13 10.20
N ARG A 58 1.39 5.68 9.03
CA ARG A 58 2.57 4.78 8.96
C ARG A 58 3.81 5.32 9.67
N ALA A 59 3.90 6.65 9.85
CA ALA A 59 5.02 7.29 10.52
C ALA A 59 5.04 6.98 12.03
N ASP A 60 3.88 6.68 12.60
CA ASP A 60 3.72 6.31 14.00
C ASP A 60 3.90 4.80 14.23
N MET A 61 4.00 4.02 13.15
CA MET A 61 4.24 2.57 13.22
C MET A 61 5.73 2.28 13.42
N THR A 62 6.04 1.32 14.29
CA THR A 62 7.39 0.76 14.34
C THR A 62 7.72 0.02 13.04
N HIS A 63 9.01 -0.24 12.80
CA HIS A 63 9.42 -1.02 11.63
C HIS A 63 8.73 -2.39 11.60
N ASP A 64 8.68 -3.08 12.75
CA ASP A 64 8.09 -4.43 12.86
C ASP A 64 6.58 -4.42 12.69
N GLN A 65 5.88 -3.42 13.24
CA GLN A 65 4.45 -3.25 13.03
C GLN A 65 4.13 -3.06 11.55
N ARG A 66 4.88 -2.18 10.88
CA ARG A 66 4.69 -1.91 9.46
C ARG A 66 5.05 -3.13 8.60
N GLN A 67 6.05 -3.92 8.99
CA GLN A 67 6.41 -5.17 8.31
C GLN A 67 5.28 -6.18 8.43
N LYS A 68 4.72 -6.34 9.64
CA LYS A 68 3.58 -7.21 9.88
C LYS A 68 2.37 -6.80 9.03
N GLU A 69 2.00 -5.52 9.02
CA GLU A 69 0.90 -5.02 8.20
C GLU A 69 1.17 -5.21 6.69
N PHE A 70 2.42 -5.06 6.26
CA PHE A 70 2.83 -5.32 4.88
C PHE A 70 2.65 -6.81 4.54
N ASP A 71 3.12 -7.71 5.38
CA ASP A 71 3.01 -9.17 5.20
C ASP A 71 1.53 -9.62 5.21
N ASP A 72 0.73 -9.06 6.11
CA ASP A 72 -0.72 -9.32 6.20
C ASP A 72 -1.45 -8.83 4.95
N LEU A 73 -1.07 -7.67 4.40
CA LEU A 73 -1.61 -7.17 3.13
C LEU A 73 -1.13 -8.02 1.94
N LEU A 74 0.08 -8.54 2.02
CA LEU A 74 0.68 -9.34 0.97
C LEU A 74 0.09 -10.74 0.87
N SER A 75 -0.31 -11.32 2.01
CA SER A 75 -1.04 -12.60 2.06
C SER A 75 -2.35 -12.58 1.25
N LYS A 76 -2.92 -11.38 1.03
CA LYS A 76 -4.17 -11.14 0.31
C LYS A 76 -3.95 -10.75 -1.16
N ARG A 77 -2.73 -10.91 -1.68
CA ARG A 77 -2.36 -10.45 -3.03
C ARG A 77 -3.14 -11.11 -4.15
N PHE A 78 -3.53 -12.36 -3.99
CA PHE A 78 -4.21 -13.13 -5.03
C PHE A 78 -5.72 -13.09 -4.83
N ASP A 79 -6.45 -12.88 -5.91
CA ASP A 79 -7.89 -13.02 -5.91
C ASP A 79 -8.31 -14.51 -5.84
N GLN A 80 -9.62 -14.77 -5.78
CA GLN A 80 -10.17 -16.12 -5.72
C GLN A 80 -9.83 -16.99 -6.95
N ASN A 81 -9.44 -16.36 -8.06
CA ASN A 81 -9.08 -17.02 -9.32
C ASN A 81 -7.56 -17.22 -9.44
N GLY A 82 -6.77 -16.82 -8.45
CA GLY A 82 -5.31 -16.91 -8.46
C GLY A 82 -4.62 -15.80 -9.24
N TYR A 83 -5.33 -14.75 -9.67
CA TYR A 83 -4.73 -13.60 -10.32
C TYR A 83 -4.22 -12.59 -9.29
N PRO A 84 -3.03 -12.00 -9.51
CA PRO A 84 -2.49 -11.03 -8.58
C PRO A 84 -3.24 -9.70 -8.73
N ILE A 85 -3.76 -9.18 -7.61
CA ILE A 85 -4.55 -7.94 -7.52
C ILE A 85 -3.71 -6.71 -7.92
N ASP A 86 -2.39 -6.78 -7.75
CA ASP A 86 -1.45 -5.72 -8.16
C ASP A 86 -1.19 -5.66 -9.68
N GLY A 87 -1.85 -6.48 -10.49
CA GLY A 87 -1.65 -6.53 -11.94
C GLY A 87 -0.26 -7.05 -12.34
N GLY A 88 0.45 -7.72 -11.44
CA GLY A 88 1.80 -8.24 -11.67
C GLY A 88 2.91 -7.22 -11.38
N LEU A 89 2.60 -6.05 -10.82
CA LEU A 89 3.58 -4.99 -10.54
C LEU A 89 4.73 -5.50 -9.65
N PHE A 90 4.42 -6.39 -8.72
CA PHE A 90 5.41 -7.05 -7.87
C PHE A 90 5.67 -8.49 -8.33
N ARG A 91 6.27 -8.67 -9.51
CA ARG A 91 6.62 -10.03 -10.00
C ARG A 91 7.50 -10.80 -9.02
N THR A 92 8.41 -10.09 -8.34
CA THR A 92 9.18 -10.59 -7.20
C THR A 92 8.94 -9.63 -6.04
N LEU A 93 8.35 -10.15 -4.97
CA LEU A 93 8.04 -9.34 -3.81
C LEU A 93 9.28 -9.19 -2.93
N PRO A 94 9.60 -7.97 -2.48
CA PRO A 94 10.66 -7.78 -1.51
C PRO A 94 10.24 -8.38 -0.17
N GLU A 95 11.10 -9.21 0.42
CA GLU A 95 10.85 -9.83 1.73
C GLU A 95 10.84 -8.81 2.88
N LYS A 96 11.41 -7.61 2.67
CA LYS A 96 11.60 -6.60 3.71
C LYS A 96 11.22 -5.21 3.21
N ILE A 97 10.51 -4.46 4.05
CA ILE A 97 10.15 -3.07 3.78
C ILE A 97 11.36 -2.12 3.96
N LEU A 98 11.35 -1.00 3.24
CA LEU A 98 12.38 0.02 3.40
C LEU A 98 12.16 0.79 4.71
N PRO A 99 13.22 1.15 5.47
CA PRO A 99 13.08 2.04 6.62
C PRO A 99 12.50 3.41 6.19
N LEU A 100 11.58 3.97 6.98
CA LEU A 100 11.00 5.30 6.72
C LEU A 100 11.99 6.45 6.98
N ASN A 101 13.07 6.15 7.71
CA ASN A 101 14.06 7.13 8.11
C ASN A 101 14.95 7.51 6.91
N GLY A 102 14.65 8.67 6.34
CA GLY A 102 15.62 9.40 5.55
C GLY A 102 16.84 9.73 6.42
N ARG A 103 18.02 9.33 5.94
CA ARG A 103 19.35 9.53 6.52
C ARG A 103 19.59 8.79 7.83
N GLY A 104 20.33 7.68 7.72
CA GLY A 104 21.37 7.44 8.71
C GLY A 104 22.18 8.74 8.84
N ARG A 105 22.05 9.41 9.99
CA ARG A 105 23.09 10.33 10.45
C ARG A 105 24.36 9.50 10.54
N ARG A 106 25.36 9.91 9.75
CA ARG A 106 26.77 9.60 9.99
C ARG A 106 27.14 9.98 11.42
#